data_AF-A0A2S9GLZ1-F1
#
_entry.id   AF-A0A2S9GLZ1-F1
#
_cell.length_a   1.000
_cell.length_b   1.000
_cell.length_c   1.000
_cell.angle_alpha   90.00
_cell.angle_beta   90.00
_cell.angle_gamma   90.00
#
_symmetry.space_group_name_H-M   'P 1'
#
loop_
_entity.id
_entity.type
_entity.pdbx_description
1 polymer ?
#
loop_
_entity_poly.entity_id
_entity_poly.type
_entity_poly.pdbx_seq_one_letter_code
_entity_poly.pdbx_strand_id
1 'polypeptide(L)'
;RTFASAAGIDVKSTDISVAARILAEFSDRLTDEQKVPDTLAELGELTQLPETNIIKLPNVSASVPQLLAAIKELKSKGYDL
;
A
#
# COMPACT_ATOMS: atom_id res chain seq x y z
N ARG A 1 18.38 -6.16 1.62
CA ARG A 1 18.72 -5.16 2.66
C ARG A 1 20.20 -5.24 3.04
N THR A 2 20.72 -6.36 3.55
CA THR A 2 22.13 -6.55 3.96
C THR A 2 23.19 -6.13 2.92
N PHE A 3 23.01 -6.47 1.65
CA PHE A 3 23.96 -6.08 0.60
C PHE A 3 23.90 -4.59 0.26
N ALA A 4 22.71 -3.99 0.25
CA ALA A 4 22.52 -2.57 -0.06
C ALA A 4 23.05 -1.67 1.07
N SER A 5 22.88 -2.07 2.33
CA SER A 5 23.38 -1.32 3.48
C SER A 5 24.91 -1.22 3.51
N ALA A 6 25.63 -2.21 2.98
CA ALA A 6 27.09 -2.15 2.85
C ALA A 6 27.56 -1.00 1.93
N ALA A 7 26.69 -0.53 1.03
CA ALA A 7 26.90 0.63 0.17
C ALA A 7 26.23 1.91 0.69
N GLY A 8 25.72 1.92 1.93
CA GLY A 8 25.02 3.07 2.50
C GLY A 8 23.63 3.33 1.90
N ILE A 9 23.04 2.34 1.22
CA ILE A 9 21.71 2.47 0.60
C ILE A 9 20.65 1.90 1.56
N ASP A 10 19.71 2.75 1.97
CA ASP A 10 18.51 2.32 2.69
C ASP A 10 17.47 1.74 1.72
N VAL A 11 16.83 0.66 2.14
CA VAL A 11 15.78 -0.01 1.35
C VAL A 11 14.52 -0.01 2.20
N LYS A 12 13.50 0.75 1.79
CA LYS A 12 12.20 0.77 2.47
C LYS A 12 11.18 -0.09 1.72
N SER A 13 10.20 -0.60 2.44
CA SER A 13 9.09 -1.35 1.87
C SER A 13 7.82 -0.51 1.99
N THR A 14 7.05 -0.47 0.91
CA THR A 14 5.83 0.33 0.77
C THR A 14 4.71 -0.60 0.31
N ASP A 15 3.57 -0.60 0.99
CA ASP A 15 2.45 -1.48 0.66
C ASP A 15 1.49 -0.80 -0.34
N ILE A 16 1.41 -1.38 -1.54
CA ILE A 16 0.45 -0.97 -2.60
C ILE A 16 -0.52 -2.11 -2.96
N SER A 17 -0.69 -3.08 -2.06
CA SER A 17 -1.63 -4.18 -2.20
C SER A 17 -3.06 -3.67 -2.38
N VAL A 18 -3.94 -4.51 -2.96
CA VAL A 18 -5.37 -4.17 -3.11
C VAL A 18 -5.99 -3.89 -1.74
N ALA A 19 -5.64 -4.66 -0.72
CA ALA A 19 -6.15 -4.49 0.63
C ALA A 19 -5.73 -3.15 1.24
N ALA A 20 -4.44 -2.81 1.20
CA ALA A 20 -3.93 -1.54 1.73
C ALA A 20 -4.56 -0.33 1.01
N ARG A 21 -4.68 -0.40 -0.32
CA ARG A 21 -5.33 0.67 -1.10
C ARG A 21 -6.81 0.84 -0.77
N ILE A 22 -7.55 -0.24 -0.53
CA ILE A 22 -8.94 -0.14 -0.05
C ILE A 22 -8.98 0.55 1.31
N LEU A 23 -8.12 0.15 2.25
CA LEU A 23 -8.12 0.74 3.60
C LEU A 23 -7.76 2.23 3.60
N ALA A 24 -6.81 2.65 2.75
CA ALA A 24 -6.44 4.06 2.61
C ALA A 24 -7.62 4.93 2.14
N GLU A 25 -8.38 4.46 1.14
CA GLU A 25 -9.54 5.17 0.57
C GLU A 25 -10.71 5.35 1.55
N PHE A 26 -10.85 4.48 2.55
CA PHE A 26 -11.94 4.52 3.55
C PHE A 26 -11.44 4.81 4.95
N SER A 27 -10.34 5.56 5.08
CA SER A 27 -9.70 5.87 6.36
C SER A 27 -10.62 6.55 7.38
N ASP A 28 -11.67 7.23 6.94
CA ASP A 28 -12.70 7.88 7.76
C ASP A 28 -13.59 6.88 8.53
N ARG A 29 -13.66 5.64 8.05
CA ARG A 29 -14.44 4.56 8.67
C ARG A 29 -13.62 3.66 9.60
N LEU A 30 -12.31 3.88 9.67
CA LEU A 30 -11.38 3.04 10.40
C LEU A 30 -11.03 3.64 11.76
N THR A 31 -10.76 2.79 12.75
CA THR A 31 -10.14 3.25 14.01
C THR A 31 -8.72 3.73 13.76
N ASP A 32 -8.16 4.50 14.69
CA ASP A 32 -6.80 5.02 14.53
C ASP A 32 -5.75 3.91 14.41
N GLU A 33 -5.98 2.75 15.02
CA GLU A 33 -5.12 1.57 14.93
C GLU A 33 -5.27 0.82 13.59
N GLN A 34 -6.40 0.99 12.90
CA GLN A 34 -6.72 0.32 11.64
C GLN A 34 -6.28 1.14 10.42
N LYS A 35 -6.09 2.45 10.58
CA LYS A 35 -5.68 3.34 9.49
C LYS A 35 -4.31 2.93 8.95
N VAL A 36 -4.19 3.03 7.63
CA VAL A 36 -2.95 2.85 6.89
C VAL A 36 -2.68 4.09 6.06
N PRO A 37 -1.40 4.45 5.80
CA PRO A 37 -1.07 5.57 4.94
C PRO A 37 -1.51 5.32 3.50
N ASP A 38 -1.89 6.38 2.77
CA ASP A 38 -2.08 6.32 1.32
C ASP A 38 -0.72 6.29 0.61
N THR A 39 -0.12 5.11 0.66
CA THR A 39 1.21 4.86 0.13
C THR A 39 1.24 5.02 -1.40
N LEU A 40 0.12 4.81 -2.10
CA LEU A 40 0.09 4.97 -3.54
C LEU A 40 0.16 6.45 -3.94
N ALA A 41 -0.58 7.32 -3.24
CA ALA A 41 -0.47 8.77 -3.44
C ALA A 41 0.94 9.27 -3.07
N GLU A 42 1.48 8.86 -1.91
CA GLU A 42 2.85 9.22 -1.49
C GLU A 42 3.90 8.82 -2.54
N LEU A 43 3.82 7.60 -3.07
CA LEU A 43 4.72 7.15 -4.15
C LEU A 43 4.53 7.97 -5.43
N GLY A 44 3.29 8.37 -5.74
CA GLY A 44 2.98 9.27 -6.85
C GLY A 44 3.72 10.60 -6.76
N GLU A 45 3.70 11.24 -5.59
CA GLU A 45 4.46 12.48 -5.34
C GLU A 45 5.97 12.25 -5.47
N LEU A 46 6.48 11.14 -4.92
CA LEU A 46 7.91 10.81 -5.04
C LEU A 46 8.34 10.65 -6.50
N THR A 47 7.49 10.16 -7.40
CA THR A 47 7.85 10.02 -8.83
C THR A 47 8.18 11.36 -9.52
N GLN A 48 7.82 12.49 -8.91
CA GLN A 48 8.15 13.82 -9.44
C GLN A 48 9.56 14.29 -9.05
N LEU A 49 10.22 13.58 -8.14
CA LEU A 49 11.55 13.93 -7.64
C LEU A 49 12.66 13.18 -8.40
N PRO A 50 13.73 13.86 -8.84
CA PRO A 50 14.81 13.25 -9.61
C PRO A 50 15.62 12.21 -8.82
N GLU A 51 15.63 12.30 -7.49
CA GLU A 51 16.34 11.37 -6.60
C GLU A 51 15.56 10.07 -6.33
N THR A 52 14.30 9.98 -6.76
CA THR A 52 13.44 8.84 -6.43
C THR A 52 13.88 7.56 -7.13
N ASN A 53 14.03 6.49 -6.34
CA ASN A 53 14.35 5.15 -6.82
C ASN A 53 13.31 4.16 -6.31
N ILE A 54 12.49 3.61 -7.22
CA ILE A 54 11.40 2.68 -6.92
C ILE A 54 11.65 1.35 -7.63
N ILE A 55 11.70 0.26 -6.85
CA ILE A 55 11.70 -1.11 -7.38
C ILE A 55 10.25 -1.62 -7.38
N LYS A 56 9.63 -1.67 -8.57
CA LYS A 56 8.23 -2.07 -8.73
C LYS A 56 8.09 -3.55 -9.07
N LEU A 57 7.45 -4.31 -8.19
CA LEU A 57 7.04 -5.70 -8.45
C LEU A 57 5.63 -5.75 -9.08
N PRO A 58 5.25 -6.82 -9.80
CA PRO A 58 3.87 -7.00 -10.27
C PRO A 58 2.84 -6.90 -9.14
N ASN A 59 1.67 -6.30 -9.42
CA ASN A 59 0.58 -6.15 -8.46
C ASN A 59 -0.78 -6.45 -9.14
N VAL A 60 -1.82 -6.61 -8.32
CA VAL A 60 -3.16 -6.94 -8.79
C VAL A 60 -3.89 -5.69 -9.32
N SER A 61 -4.24 -5.70 -10.60
CA SER A 61 -5.30 -4.87 -11.18
C SER A 61 -6.64 -5.57 -10.96
N ALA A 62 -7.29 -5.24 -9.85
CA ALA A 62 -8.44 -6.00 -9.36
C ALA A 62 -9.66 -5.86 -10.29
N SER A 63 -10.17 -7.00 -10.77
CA SER A 63 -11.53 -7.09 -11.33
C SER A 63 -12.58 -6.92 -10.24
N VAL A 64 -13.84 -6.67 -10.62
CA VAL A 64 -14.95 -6.53 -9.66
C VAL A 64 -15.05 -7.74 -8.70
N PRO A 65 -15.00 -9.01 -9.14
CA PRO A 65 -15.03 -10.14 -8.22
C PRO A 65 -13.85 -10.16 -7.22
N GLN A 66 -12.65 -9.76 -7.65
CA GLN A 66 -11.47 -9.70 -6.78
C GLN A 66 -11.59 -8.58 -5.74
N LEU A 67 -12.12 -7.42 -6.15
CA LEU A 67 -12.39 -6.31 -5.25
C LEU A 67 -13.41 -6.72 -4.17
N LEU A 68 -14.53 -7.33 -4.56
CA LEU A 68 -15.55 -7.80 -3.63
C LEU A 68 -15.01 -8.88 -2.68
N ALA A 69 -14.14 -9.77 -3.16
CA ALA A 69 -13.49 -10.77 -2.33
C ALA A 69 -12.55 -10.13 -1.28
N ALA A 70 -11.74 -9.14 -1.68
CA ALA A 70 -10.86 -8.41 -0.77
C ALA A 70 -11.66 -7.62 0.29
N ILE A 71 -12.74 -6.94 -0.12
CA ILE A 71 -13.63 -6.23 0.81
C ILE A 71 -14.26 -7.22 1.80
N LYS A 72 -14.77 -8.36 1.33
CA LYS A 72 -15.34 -9.40 2.19
C LYS A 72 -14.32 -9.92 3.21
N GLU A 73 -13.07 -10.16 2.77
CA GLU A 73 -11.99 -10.59 3.66
C GLU A 73 -11.68 -9.53 4.72
N LEU A 74 -11.54 -8.26 4.33
CA LEU A 74 -11.32 -7.15 5.27
C LEU A 74 -12.47 -7.02 6.28
N LYS A 75 -13.73 -7.09 5.84
CA LYS A 75 -14.88 -7.10 6.76
C LYS A 75 -14.81 -8.23 7.78
N SER A 76 -14.38 -9.43 7.36
CA SER A 76 -14.21 -10.56 8.27
C SER A 76 -13.10 -10.36 9.31
N LYS A 77 -12.16 -9.44 9.05
CA LYS A 77 -11.08 -9.03 9.96
C LYS A 77 -11.45 -7.83 10.85
N GLY A 78 -12.69 -7.33 10.77
CA GLY A 78 -13.21 -6.27 11.63
C GLY A 78 -13.03 -4.85 11.10
N TYR A 79 -12.72 -4.67 9.81
CA TYR A 79 -12.75 -3.35 9.18
C TYR A 79 -14.18 -3.00 8.76
N ASP A 80 -14.67 -1.83 9.16
CA ASP A 80 -16.00 -1.33 8.80
C ASP A 80 -16.02 -0.68 7.40
N LEU A 81 -16.00 -1.53 6.37
CA LEU A 81 -16.05 -1.14 4.95
C LEU A 81 -17.46 -1.20 4.37
#